data_AF-A0A518JQY5-F1
#
_entry.id   AF-A0A518JQY5-F1
#
_cell.length_a   1.000
_cell.length_b   1.000
_cell.length_c   1.000
_cell.angle_alpha   90.00
_cell.angle_beta   90.00
_cell.angle_gamma   90.00
#
_symmetry.space_group_name_H-M   'P 1'
#
loop_
_entity.id
_entity.type
_entity.pdbx_description
1 polymer ?
#
loop_
_entity_poly.entity_id
_entity_poly.type
_entity_poly.pdbx_seq_one_letter_code
_entity_poly.pdbx_strand_id
1 'polypeptide(L)'
;MLNWMADVDTYLQQLNETSEALAGTLVGLEQATRKAASEEIHNQCAKLGSLLRVLQQQLAQREALLIEFPDAADAAPVSLQAALSTVKHSGAVEMVKRCAVISTELQGLHQKAIALFVGQYHLSNMTEEFLRLMSGVSAKPITYDKTDDEAGGSFLDRAA
;
A
#
# COMPACT_ATOMS: atom_id res chain seq x y z
N MET A 1 21.38 -21.07 18.20
CA MET A 1 19.93 -21.32 18.23
C MET A 1 19.18 -20.33 19.13
N LEU A 2 19.56 -20.14 20.41
CA LEU A 2 18.89 -19.18 21.31
C LEU A 2 18.96 -17.72 20.84
N ASN A 3 20.11 -17.25 20.34
CA ASN A 3 20.24 -15.89 19.82
C ASN A 3 19.37 -15.66 18.58
N TRP A 4 19.43 -16.56 17.59
CA TRP A 4 18.58 -16.51 16.40
C TRP A 4 17.08 -16.42 16.72
N MET A 5 16.60 -17.19 17.71
CA MET A 5 15.20 -17.11 18.13
C MET A 5 14.86 -15.74 18.73
N ALA A 6 15.75 -15.13 19.51
CA ALA A 6 15.53 -13.77 20.03
C ALA A 6 15.51 -12.73 18.90
N ASP A 7 16.37 -12.90 17.88
CA ASP A 7 16.43 -12.01 16.72
C ASP A 7 15.15 -12.13 15.87
N VAL A 8 14.64 -13.35 15.67
CA VAL A 8 13.35 -13.60 15.00
C VAL A 8 12.19 -13.01 15.82
N ASP A 9 12.23 -13.09 17.15
CA ASP A 9 11.18 -12.53 18.01
C ASP A 9 11.08 -11.00 17.86
N THR A 10 12.25 -10.36 17.92
CA THR A 10 12.42 -8.92 17.74
C THR A 10 11.94 -8.50 16.35
N TYR A 11 12.32 -9.25 15.31
CA TYR A 11 11.86 -9.01 13.95
C TYR A 11 10.33 -9.11 13.82
N LEU A 12 9.71 -10.15 14.39
CA LEU A 12 8.25 -10.31 14.35
C LEU A 12 7.53 -9.20 15.11
N GLN A 13 8.10 -8.70 16.20
CA GLN A 13 7.56 -7.56 16.91
C GLN A 13 7.61 -6.28 16.07
N GLN A 14 8.77 -5.96 15.49
CA GLN A 14 8.94 -4.80 14.61
C GLN A 14 8.02 -4.85 13.38
N LEU A 15 7.85 -6.04 12.80
CA LEU A 15 6.96 -6.24 11.65
C LEU A 15 5.50 -6.02 12.05
N ASN A 16 5.10 -6.48 13.24
CA ASN A 16 3.75 -6.24 13.77
C ASN A 16 3.48 -4.75 13.98
N GLU A 17 4.40 -4.03 14.63
CA GLU A 17 4.30 -2.57 14.84
C GLU A 17 4.20 -1.81 13.50
N THR A 18 4.94 -2.26 12.48
CA THR A 18 4.90 -1.68 11.14
C THR A 18 3.56 -1.97 10.44
N SER A 19 3.04 -3.20 10.58
CA SER A 19 1.71 -3.58 10.08
C SER A 19 0.59 -2.72 10.69
N GLU A 20 0.60 -2.54 12.02
CA GLU A 20 -0.36 -1.69 12.72
C GLU A 20 -0.27 -0.21 12.28
N ALA A 21 0.96 0.31 12.13
CA ALA A 21 1.17 1.67 11.64
C ALA A 21 0.69 1.85 10.18
N LEU A 22 0.87 0.85 9.32
CA LEU A 22 0.34 0.83 7.96
C LEU A 22 -1.19 0.84 7.97
N ALA A 23 -1.81 -0.01 8.81
CA ALA A 23 -3.26 -0.07 8.99
C ALA A 23 -3.84 1.31 9.37
N GLY A 24 -3.26 1.95 10.38
CA GLY A 24 -3.67 3.28 10.83
C GLY A 24 -3.50 4.34 9.75
N THR A 25 -2.40 4.29 8.99
CA THR A 25 -2.13 5.23 7.90
C THR A 25 -3.12 5.07 6.75
N LEU A 26 -3.50 3.84 6.37
CA LEU A 26 -4.51 3.59 5.35
C LEU A 26 -5.91 4.06 5.79
N VAL A 27 -6.27 3.87 7.07
CA VAL A 27 -7.51 4.44 7.63
C VAL A 27 -7.48 5.97 7.58
N GLY A 28 -6.36 6.59 7.96
CA GLY A 28 -6.19 8.05 7.88
C GLY A 28 -6.32 8.58 6.46
N LEU A 29 -5.70 7.90 5.49
CA LEU A 29 -5.76 8.27 4.08
C LEU A 29 -7.19 8.15 3.51
N GLU A 30 -7.91 7.09 3.88
CA GLU A 30 -9.32 6.91 3.54
C GLU A 30 -10.18 8.07 4.06
N GLN A 31 -10.02 8.43 5.34
CA GLN A 31 -10.76 9.54 5.94
C GLN A 31 -10.41 10.89 5.29
N ALA A 32 -9.12 11.14 5.02
CA ALA A 32 -8.67 12.38 4.37
C ALA A 32 -9.23 12.50 2.94
N THR A 33 -9.27 11.38 2.21
CA THR A 33 -9.87 11.30 0.86
C THR A 33 -11.35 11.65 0.90
N ARG A 34 -12.12 11.09 1.84
CA ARG A 34 -13.55 11.39 2.00
C ARG A 34 -13.82 12.87 2.31
N LYS A 35 -12.89 13.53 3.02
CA LYS A 35 -12.99 14.95 3.38
C LYS A 35 -12.43 15.89 2.30
N ALA A 36 -11.87 15.36 1.21
CA ALA A 36 -11.11 16.11 0.21
C ALA A 36 -10.00 16.99 0.85
N ALA A 37 -9.39 16.50 1.93
CA ALA A 37 -8.44 17.24 2.75
C ALA A 37 -7.02 17.05 2.19
N SER A 38 -6.64 17.89 1.23
CA SER A 38 -5.43 17.71 0.39
C SER A 38 -4.13 17.64 1.20
N GLU A 39 -4.00 18.48 2.24
CA GLU A 39 -2.81 18.48 3.11
C GLU A 39 -2.70 17.18 3.90
N GLU A 40 -3.80 16.71 4.49
CA GLU A 40 -3.85 15.43 5.19
C GLU A 40 -3.59 14.26 4.26
N ILE A 41 -4.11 14.27 3.03
CA ILE A 41 -3.81 13.26 2.01
C ILE A 41 -2.30 13.23 1.75
N HIS A 42 -1.67 14.38 1.53
CA HIS A 42 -0.23 14.48 1.31
C HIS A 42 0.57 13.93 2.49
N ASN A 43 0.21 14.31 3.71
CA ASN A 43 0.86 13.85 4.94
C ASN A 43 0.73 12.33 5.13
N GLN A 44 -0.45 11.76 4.88
CA GLN A 44 -0.66 10.31 4.97
C GLN A 44 0.12 9.56 3.87
N CYS A 45 0.18 10.09 2.65
CA CYS A 45 0.99 9.52 1.57
C CYS A 45 2.50 9.53 1.91
N ALA A 46 3.01 10.63 2.49
CA ALA A 46 4.39 10.71 2.94
C ALA A 46 4.69 9.68 4.05
N LYS A 47 3.79 9.56 5.03
CA LYS A 47 3.89 8.55 6.09
C LYS A 47 3.86 7.13 5.53
N LEU A 48 2.95 6.84 4.61
CA LEU A 48 2.88 5.54 3.93
C LEU A 48 4.20 5.23 3.20
N GLY A 49 4.76 6.20 2.47
CA GLY A 49 6.05 6.05 1.81
C GLY A 49 7.19 5.73 2.77
N SER A 50 7.21 6.35 3.96
CA SER A 50 8.20 6.05 5.00
C SER A 50 8.06 4.62 5.55
N LEU A 51 6.83 4.17 5.83
CA LEU A 51 6.54 2.84 6.35
C LEU A 51 6.85 1.74 5.32
N LEU A 52 6.61 2.00 4.03
CA LEU A 52 6.98 1.06 2.96
C LEU A 52 8.50 0.87 2.86
N ARG A 53 9.31 1.90 3.11
CA ARG A 53 10.78 1.76 3.17
C ARG A 53 11.21 0.93 4.37
N VAL A 54 10.56 1.10 5.53
CA VAL A 54 10.79 0.24 6.70
C VAL A 54 10.45 -1.21 6.40
N LEU A 55 9.31 -1.47 5.76
CA LEU A 55 8.92 -2.81 5.35
C LEU A 55 9.92 -3.44 4.36
N GLN A 56 10.47 -2.66 3.43
CA GLN A 56 11.53 -3.12 2.54
C GLN A 56 12.81 -3.51 3.28
N GLN A 57 13.20 -2.74 4.31
CA GLN A 57 14.33 -3.10 5.16
C GLN A 57 14.05 -4.38 5.96
N GLN A 58 12.84 -4.54 6.47
CA GLN A 58 12.40 -5.76 7.16
C GLN A 58 12.42 -6.98 6.24
N LEU A 59 12.09 -6.83 4.95
CA LEU A 59 12.27 -7.93 3.99
C LEU A 59 13.74 -8.35 3.87
N ALA A 60 14.68 -7.40 3.82
CA ALA A 60 16.11 -7.73 3.81
C ALA A 60 16.55 -8.40 5.12
N GLN A 61 16.04 -7.94 6.27
CA GLN A 61 16.30 -8.55 7.58
C GLN A 61 15.76 -9.98 7.66
N ARG A 62 14.57 -10.25 7.10
CA ARG A 62 14.02 -11.60 6.99
C ARG A 62 14.97 -12.53 6.24
N GLU A 63 15.49 -12.09 5.10
CA GLU A 63 16.42 -12.89 4.30
C GLU A 63 17.72 -13.17 5.08
N ALA A 64 18.25 -12.18 5.80
CA ALA A 64 19.39 -12.38 6.68
C ALA A 64 19.11 -13.43 7.77
N LEU A 65 17.96 -13.35 8.44
CA LEU A 65 17.55 -14.33 9.45
C LEU A 65 17.38 -15.74 8.87
N LEU A 66 16.96 -15.87 7.62
CA LEU A 66 16.89 -17.18 6.96
C LEU A 66 18.27 -17.78 6.68
N ILE A 67 19.24 -16.94 6.31
CA ILE A 67 20.63 -17.35 6.09
C ILE A 67 21.30 -17.77 7.41
N GLU A 68 21.04 -17.05 8.49
CA GLU A 68 21.60 -17.32 9.82
C GLU A 68 20.97 -18.51 10.54
N PHE A 69 19.98 -19.17 9.92
CA PHE A 69 19.30 -20.31 10.52
C PHE A 69 20.29 -21.48 10.77
N PRO A 70 20.44 -21.96 12.01
CA PRO A 70 21.51 -22.90 12.38
C PRO A 70 21.51 -24.24 11.64
N ASP A 71 20.34 -24.73 11.22
CA ASP A 71 20.18 -26.02 10.53
C ASP A 71 20.04 -25.86 9.01
N ALA A 72 20.45 -24.71 8.45
CA ALA A 72 20.38 -24.43 7.01
C ALA A 72 21.35 -25.29 6.15
N ALA A 73 22.16 -26.16 6.76
CA ALA A 73 23.24 -26.91 6.11
C ALA A 73 22.76 -27.89 5.01
N ASP A 74 21.58 -28.48 5.15
CA ASP A 74 21.06 -29.48 4.19
C ASP A 74 19.97 -28.93 3.26
N ALA A 75 19.19 -27.95 3.71
CA ALA A 75 18.24 -27.19 2.90
C ALA A 75 17.86 -25.90 3.62
N ALA A 76 18.12 -24.74 3.00
CA ALA A 76 17.66 -23.47 3.54
C ALA A 76 16.13 -23.43 3.57
N PRO A 77 15.50 -23.07 4.71
CA PRO A 77 14.06 -22.98 4.79
C PRO A 77 13.54 -21.85 3.88
N VAL A 78 12.44 -22.12 3.17
CA VAL A 78 11.83 -21.16 2.22
C VAL A 78 11.17 -19.96 2.95
N SER A 79 10.85 -20.11 4.23
CA SER A 79 10.22 -19.07 5.05
C SER A 79 10.58 -19.19 6.53
N LEU A 80 10.44 -18.09 7.28
CA LEU A 80 10.69 -18.10 8.74
C LEU A 80 9.71 -19.02 9.46
N GLN A 81 8.48 -19.14 8.95
CA GLN A 81 7.50 -20.09 9.47
C GLN A 81 7.97 -21.54 9.29
N ALA A 82 8.53 -21.88 8.12
CA ALA A 82 9.11 -23.20 7.88
C ALA A 82 10.32 -23.45 8.78
N ALA A 83 11.23 -22.46 8.91
CA ALA A 83 12.39 -22.53 9.81
C ALA A 83 11.95 -22.81 11.25
N LEU A 84 11.06 -21.98 11.80
CA LEU A 84 10.55 -22.12 13.16
C LEU A 84 9.83 -23.45 13.41
N SER A 85 9.14 -24.00 12.40
CA SER A 85 8.44 -25.28 12.53
C SER A 85 9.37 -26.48 12.70
N THR A 86 10.65 -26.35 12.29
CA THR A 86 11.67 -27.40 12.50
C THR A 86 12.33 -27.30 13.88
N VAL A 87 12.18 -26.17 14.57
CA VAL A 87 12.80 -25.92 15.88
C VAL A 87 11.98 -26.58 16.97
N LYS A 88 12.60 -27.51 17.71
CA LYS A 88 12.00 -28.18 18.88
C LYS A 88 12.11 -27.30 20.14
N HIS A 89 11.44 -26.14 20.13
CA HIS A 89 11.38 -25.21 21.26
C HIS A 89 9.94 -24.72 21.49
N SER A 90 9.51 -24.62 22.75
CA SER A 90 8.13 -24.22 23.10
C SER A 90 7.76 -22.84 22.56
N GLY A 91 8.70 -21.88 22.63
CA GLY A 91 8.52 -20.54 22.07
C GLY A 91 8.34 -20.51 20.54
N ALA A 92 8.89 -21.48 19.80
CA ALA A 92 8.81 -21.48 18.33
C ALA A 92 7.37 -21.67 17.84
N VAL A 93 6.54 -22.42 18.57
CA VAL A 93 5.13 -22.64 18.24
C VAL A 93 4.35 -21.32 18.25
N GLU A 94 4.61 -20.46 19.24
CA GLU A 94 3.93 -19.18 19.34
C GLU A 94 4.40 -18.20 18.25
N MET A 95 5.70 -18.22 17.93
CA MET A 95 6.26 -17.43 16.85
C MET A 95 5.70 -17.84 15.48
N VAL A 96 5.49 -19.14 15.24
CA VAL A 96 4.81 -19.65 14.02
C VAL A 96 3.41 -19.10 13.89
N LYS A 97 2.64 -19.05 14.98
CA LYS A 97 1.29 -18.45 14.97
C LYS A 97 1.36 -16.96 14.66
N ARG A 98 2.29 -16.22 15.29
CA ARG A 98 2.50 -14.79 15.01
C ARG A 98 2.86 -14.54 13.55
N CYS A 99 3.73 -15.36 12.95
CA CYS A 99 4.01 -15.29 11.50
C CYS A 99 2.73 -15.41 10.66
N ALA A 100 1.86 -16.37 10.99
CA ALA A 100 0.61 -16.58 10.25
C ALA A 100 -0.37 -15.41 10.41
N VAL A 101 -0.49 -14.87 11.63
CA VAL A 101 -1.35 -13.70 11.91
C VAL A 101 -0.85 -12.48 11.15
N ILE A 102 0.43 -12.12 11.30
CA ILE A 102 1.03 -10.95 10.64
C ILE A 102 0.94 -11.09 9.11
N SER A 103 1.19 -12.28 8.56
CA SER A 103 1.06 -12.51 7.11
C SER A 103 -0.37 -12.28 6.62
N THR A 104 -1.37 -12.72 7.39
CA THR A 104 -2.79 -12.53 7.05
C THR A 104 -3.15 -11.05 7.10
N GLU A 105 -2.68 -10.33 8.12
CA GLU A 105 -2.91 -8.89 8.25
C GLU A 105 -2.27 -8.11 7.10
N LEU A 106 -1.01 -8.37 6.77
CA LEU A 106 -0.32 -7.72 5.66
C LEU A 106 -1.03 -7.96 4.32
N GLN A 107 -1.57 -9.16 4.09
CA GLN A 107 -2.39 -9.44 2.91
C GLN A 107 -3.67 -8.60 2.89
N GLY A 108 -4.36 -8.49 4.04
CA GLY A 108 -5.53 -7.62 4.18
C GLY A 108 -5.21 -6.14 3.94
N LEU A 109 -4.07 -5.68 4.44
CA LEU A 109 -3.58 -4.31 4.22
C LEU A 109 -3.26 -4.04 2.75
N HIS A 110 -2.64 -5.00 2.07
CA HIS A 110 -2.37 -4.91 0.64
C HIS A 110 -3.68 -4.78 -0.17
N GLN A 111 -4.67 -5.63 0.12
CA GLN A 111 -5.98 -5.56 -0.51
C GLN A 111 -6.66 -4.20 -0.27
N LYS A 112 -6.60 -3.70 0.98
CA LYS A 112 -7.16 -2.38 1.34
C LYS A 112 -6.46 -1.24 0.60
N ALA A 113 -5.14 -1.28 0.51
CA ALA A 113 -4.36 -0.28 -0.21
C ALA A 113 -4.73 -0.22 -1.70
N ILE A 114 -4.89 -1.39 -2.35
CA ILE A 114 -5.36 -1.45 -3.75
C ILE A 114 -6.75 -0.85 -3.90
N ALA A 115 -7.69 -1.21 -3.03
CA ALA A 115 -9.06 -0.68 -3.08
C ALA A 115 -9.08 0.85 -2.92
N LEU A 116 -8.29 1.39 -1.99
CA LEU A 116 -8.15 2.84 -1.81
C LEU A 116 -7.55 3.53 -3.03
N PHE A 117 -6.49 2.95 -3.62
CA PHE A 117 -5.88 3.48 -4.82
C PHE A 117 -6.87 3.54 -6.00
N VAL A 118 -7.60 2.46 -6.23
CA VAL A 118 -8.64 2.40 -7.28
C VAL A 118 -9.73 3.43 -7.02
N GLY A 119 -10.20 3.57 -5.78
CA GLY A 119 -11.20 4.58 -5.41
C GLY A 119 -10.71 6.02 -5.64
N GLN A 120 -9.47 6.32 -5.24
CA GLN A 120 -8.84 7.63 -5.45
C GLN A 120 -8.64 7.93 -6.94
N TYR A 121 -8.24 6.94 -7.73
CA TYR A 121 -8.12 7.08 -9.18
C TYR A 121 -9.45 7.44 -9.84
N HIS A 122 -10.53 6.72 -9.51
CA HIS A 122 -11.86 7.02 -10.04
C HIS A 122 -12.36 8.40 -9.62
N LEU A 123 -12.08 8.83 -8.38
CA LEU A 123 -12.42 10.17 -7.91
C LEU A 123 -11.68 11.26 -8.70
N SER A 124 -10.39 11.06 -9.00
CA SER A 124 -9.61 11.97 -9.85
C SER A 124 -10.20 12.07 -11.25
N ASN A 125 -10.49 10.92 -11.88
CA ASN A 125 -11.07 10.87 -13.22
C ASN A 125 -12.44 11.58 -13.29
N MET A 126 -13.32 11.35 -12.30
CA MET A 126 -14.61 12.04 -12.23
C MET A 126 -14.44 13.56 -12.04
N THR A 127 -13.46 13.98 -11.24
CA THR A 127 -13.17 15.41 -11.03
C THR A 127 -12.70 16.08 -12.32
N GLU A 128 -11.80 15.42 -13.06
CA GLU A 128 -11.36 15.89 -14.38
C GLU A 128 -12.51 15.96 -15.39
N GLU A 129 -13.36 14.93 -15.44
CA GLU A 129 -14.54 14.93 -16.31
C GLU A 129 -15.53 16.04 -15.95
N PHE A 130 -15.76 16.29 -14.66
CA PHE A 130 -16.62 17.37 -14.19
C PHE A 130 -16.05 18.75 -14.55
N LEU A 131 -14.75 18.96 -14.34
CA LEU A 131 -14.07 20.20 -14.76
C LEU A 131 -14.16 20.40 -16.28
N ARG A 132 -13.98 19.33 -17.07
CA ARG A 132 -14.13 19.36 -18.53
C ARG A 132 -15.55 19.73 -18.97
N LEU A 133 -16.57 19.19 -18.30
CA LEU A 133 -17.96 19.53 -18.55
C LEU A 133 -18.24 21.00 -18.20
N MET A 134 -17.78 21.48 -17.04
CA MET A 134 -17.94 22.88 -16.62
C MET A 134 -17.19 23.87 -17.52
N SER A 135 -16.04 23.48 -18.07
CA SER A 135 -15.27 24.33 -18.98
C SER A 135 -15.88 24.43 -20.38
N GLY A 136 -16.99 23.73 -20.66
CA GLY A 136 -17.64 23.70 -21.97
C GLY A 136 -16.81 23.02 -23.06
N VAL A 137 -15.70 22.38 -22.70
CA VAL A 137 -14.80 21.70 -23.65
C VAL A 137 -15.35 20.30 -23.90
N SER A 138 -16.37 20.21 -24.75
CA SER A 138 -17.00 18.96 -25.14
C SER A 138 -16.19 18.23 -26.23
N ALA A 139 -14.90 17.96 -26.02
CA ALA A 139 -14.17 16.93 -26.78
C ALA A 139 -12.79 16.65 -26.16
N LYS A 140 -12.36 15.38 -26.21
CA LYS A 140 -10.92 15.04 -26.26
C LYS A 140 -10.29 15.88 -27.39
N PRO A 141 -9.05 16.40 -27.29
CA PRO A 141 -8.43 17.11 -28.41
C PRO A 141 -8.39 16.16 -29.60
N ILE A 142 -9.21 16.43 -30.62
CA ILE A 142 -9.14 15.74 -31.91
C ILE A 142 -7.90 16.32 -32.57
N THR A 143 -6.75 15.66 -32.39
CA THR A 143 -5.45 16.15 -32.88
C THR A 143 -5.32 16.17 -34.40
N TYR A 144 -6.35 15.75 -35.16
CA TYR A 144 -6.45 15.98 -36.60
C TYR A 144 -7.92 16.05 -36.99
N ASP A 145 -8.50 17.24 -37.05
CA ASP A 145 -9.52 17.49 -38.05
C ASP A 145 -9.27 18.87 -38.66
N LYS A 146 -8.71 18.85 -39.86
CA LYS A 146 -8.59 20.04 -40.70
C LYS A 146 -9.81 20.07 -41.60
N THR A 147 -10.85 20.74 -41.15
CA THR A 147 -11.75 21.46 -42.03
C THR A 147 -12.24 22.68 -41.29
N ASP A 148 -11.86 23.84 -41.81
CA ASP A 148 -12.51 25.13 -41.55
C ASP A 148 -14.03 24.93 -41.54
N ASP A 149 -14.69 25.32 -40.45
CA ASP A 149 -15.97 26.00 -40.58
C ASP A 149 -16.26 26.85 -39.34
N GLU A 150 -16.73 28.05 -39.66
CA GLU A 150 -17.03 29.17 -38.78
C GLU A 150 -18.08 28.81 -37.72
N ALA A 151 -17.85 29.24 -36.48
CA ALA A 151 -18.79 30.02 -35.66
C ALA A 151 -18.44 29.85 -34.17
N GLY A 152 -17.99 30.94 -33.57
CA GLY A 152 -18.04 31.10 -32.12
C GLY A 152 -19.49 31.05 -31.65
N GLY A 153 -19.76 30.22 -30.65
CA GLY A 153 -21.05 30.11 -30.00
C GLY A 153 -20.86 29.65 -28.56
N SER A 154 -20.76 30.61 -27.65
CA SER A 154 -20.86 30.36 -26.21
C SER A 154 -22.30 29.94 -25.89
N PHE A 155 -22.46 28.87 -25.10
CA PHE A 155 -23.75 28.30 -24.70
C PHE A 155 -24.65 29.28 -23.90
N LEU A 156 -24.11 30.43 -23.48
CA LEU A 156 -24.83 31.45 -22.72
C LEU A 156 -25.58 32.49 -23.57
N ASP A 157 -25.48 32.45 -24.90
CA ASP A 157 -25.99 33.53 -25.77
C ASP A 157 -27.35 33.22 -26.42
N ARG A 158 -28.33 32.84 -25.58
CA ARG A 158 -29.75 32.88 -26.00
C ARG A 158 -30.66 33.29 -24.85
N ALA A 159 -30.74 34.59 -24.64
CA ALA A 159 -31.82 35.24 -23.90
C ALA A 159 -32.45 36.34 -24.79
N ALA A 160 -33.78 36.36 -24.78
CA ALA A 160 -34.74 37.22 -25.50
C ALA A 160 -35.07 36.81 -26.95
#